data_AF-A0A4R1QJF0-F1
#
_entry.id   AF-A0A4R1QJF0-F1
#
_cell.length_a   1.000
_cell.length_b   1.000
_cell.length_c   1.000
_cell.angle_alpha   90.00
_cell.angle_beta   90.00
_cell.angle_gamma   90.00
#
_symmetry.space_group_name_H-M   'P 1'
#
loop_
_entity.id
_entity.type
_entity.pdbx_description
1 polymer ?
#
loop_
_entity_poly.entity_id
_entity_poly.type
_entity_poly.pdbx_seq_one_letter_code
_entity_poly.pdbx_strand_id
1 'polypeptide(L)' 'MTVTELKNKFIATRNYEPMDANELLDYARQLYLRNELPLGVYRHLVRDLEALGAYKPDDDQIKEYIES' A
#
# COMPACT_ATOMS: atom_id res chain seq x y z
N MET A 1 10.86 -3.10 -1.59
CA MET A 1 10.25 -1.86 -2.11
C MET A 1 10.06 -0.92 -0.93
N THR A 2 10.49 0.32 -1.08
CA THR A 2 10.38 1.44 -0.14
C THR A 2 9.21 2.35 -0.52
N VAL A 3 8.81 3.26 0.37
CA VAL A 3 7.76 4.25 0.07
C VAL A 3 8.12 5.13 -1.13
N THR A 4 9.39 5.51 -1.27
CA THR A 4 9.87 6.29 -2.43
C THR A 4 9.73 5.52 -3.73
N GLU A 5 10.10 4.24 -3.75
CA GLU A 5 9.91 3.39 -4.93
C GLU A 5 8.43 3.19 -5.27
N LEU A 6 7.58 3.00 -4.24
CA LEU A 6 6.13 2.90 -4.40
C LEU A 6 5.54 4.18 -5.01
N LYS A 7 5.96 5.37 -4.53
CA LYS A 7 5.55 6.67 -5.08
C LYS A 7 5.97 6.83 -6.54
N ASN A 8 7.21 6.49 -6.87
CA ASN A 8 7.68 6.56 -8.26
C ASN A 8 6.89 5.62 -9.17
N LYS A 9 6.60 4.39 -8.72
CA LYS A 9 5.76 3.44 -9.47
C LYS A 9 4.32 3.94 -9.63
N PHE A 10 3.77 4.56 -8.58
CA PHE A 10 2.45 5.20 -8.62
C PHE A 10 2.39 6.29 -9.70
N ILE A 11 3.34 7.23 -9.68
CA ILE A 11 3.41 8.34 -10.65
C ILE A 11 3.57 7.79 -12.07
N ALA A 12 4.43 6.80 -12.28
CA ALA A 12 4.62 6.17 -13.58
C ALA A 12 3.35 5.47 -14.10
N THR A 13 2.51 4.94 -13.21
CA THR A 13 1.28 4.21 -13.57
C THR A 13 0.07 5.13 -13.72
N ARG A 14 -0.05 6.14 -12.86
CA ARG A 14 -1.23 7.02 -12.75
C ARG A 14 -1.03 8.38 -13.42
N ASN A 15 0.22 8.73 -13.74
CA ASN A 15 0.63 9.99 -14.37
C ASN A 15 0.28 11.25 -13.55
N TYR A 16 0.22 11.12 -12.22
CA TYR A 16 0.08 12.23 -11.27
C TYR A 16 0.76 11.89 -9.93
N GLU A 17 1.03 12.92 -9.11
CA GLU A 17 1.60 12.75 -7.77
C GLU A 17 0.52 12.39 -6.74
N PRO A 18 0.75 11.39 -5.87
CA PRO A 18 -0.21 11.02 -4.84
C PRO A 18 -0.46 12.21 -3.91
N MET A 19 -1.72 12.50 -3.61
CA MET A 19 -2.10 13.64 -2.77
C MET A 19 -1.77 13.39 -1.29
N ASP A 20 -1.87 12.14 -0.85
CA ASP A 20 -1.59 11.74 0.52
C ASP A 20 -1.03 10.30 0.60
N ALA A 21 -0.67 9.88 1.82
CA ALA A 21 -0.17 8.54 2.07
C ALA A 21 -1.26 7.46 1.97
N ASN A 22 -2.56 7.82 1.99
CA ASN A 22 -3.66 6.88 1.82
C ASN A 22 -3.75 6.40 0.37
N GLU A 23 -3.55 7.28 -0.61
CA GLU A 23 -3.49 6.89 -2.02
C GLU A 23 -2.36 5.89 -2.30
N LEU A 24 -1.21 6.10 -1.65
CA LEU A 24 -0.08 5.16 -1.73
C LEU A 24 -0.42 3.83 -1.05
N LEU A 25 -1.11 3.86 0.09
CA LEU A 25 -1.56 2.66 0.81
C LEU A 25 -2.56 1.85 -0.02
N ASP A 26 -3.51 2.52 -0.67
CA ASP A 26 -4.46 1.92 -1.60
C ASP A 26 -3.76 1.30 -2.80
N TYR A 27 -2.78 1.99 -3.36
CA TYR A 27 -2.01 1.46 -4.47
C TYR A 27 -1.15 0.25 -4.06
N ALA A 28 -0.49 0.29 -2.91
CA ALA A 28 0.25 -0.85 -2.38
C ALA A 28 -0.67 -2.07 -2.18
N ARG A 29 -1.90 -1.86 -1.69
CA ARG A 29 -2.90 -2.92 -1.55
C ARG A 29 -3.31 -3.49 -2.91
N GLN A 30 -3.52 -2.66 -3.93
CA GLN A 30 -3.81 -3.13 -5.29
C GLN A 30 -2.69 -4.00 -5.86
N LEU A 31 -1.42 -3.61 -5.64
CA LEU A 31 -0.27 -4.41 -6.08
C LEU A 31 -0.19 -5.76 -5.34
N TYR A 32 -0.47 -5.76 -4.03
CA TYR A 32 -0.53 -6.99 -3.23
C TYR A 32 -1.61 -7.95 -3.75
N LEU A 33 -2.83 -7.45 -3.96
CA LEU A 33 -3.96 -8.25 -4.47
C LEU A 33 -3.73 -8.80 -5.88
N ARG A 34 -2.91 -8.13 -6.69
CA ARG A 34 -2.49 -8.59 -8.02
C ARG A 34 -1.29 -9.53 -8.00
N ASN A 35 -0.80 -9.89 -6.80
CA ASN A 35 0.40 -10.69 -6.61
C ASN A 35 1.68 -10.04 -7.20
N GLU A 36 1.66 -8.72 -7.42
CA GLU A 36 2.82 -7.92 -7.85
C GLU A 36 3.68 -7.43 -6.68
N LEU A 37 3.21 -7.64 -5.46
CA LEU A 37 3.88 -7.22 -4.24
C LEU A 37 3.86 -8.38 -3.23
N PRO A 38 5.03 -8.89 -2.80
CA PRO A 38 5.08 -9.94 -1.78
C PRO A 38 4.53 -9.43 -0.44
N LEU A 39 3.89 -10.31 0.34
CA LEU A 39 3.29 -9.97 1.64
C LEU A 39 4.27 -9.29 2.60
N GLY A 40 5.51 -9.76 2.66
CA GLY A 40 6.54 -9.15 3.51
C GLY A 40 6.78 -7.67 3.15
N VAL A 41 6.90 -7.37 1.86
CA VAL A 41 7.10 -6.01 1.36
C VAL A 41 5.86 -5.15 1.59
N TYR A 42 4.67 -5.72 1.37
CA TYR A 42 3.41 -5.04 1.64
C TYR A 42 3.30 -4.61 3.12
N ARG A 43 3.56 -5.51 4.08
CA ARG A 43 3.52 -5.17 5.51
C ARG A 43 4.52 -4.07 5.90
N HIS A 44 5.72 -4.08 5.30
CA HIS A 44 6.70 -3.02 5.54
C HIS A 44 6.17 -1.66 5.04
N LEU A 45 5.62 -1.61 3.83
CA LEU A 45 5.06 -0.38 3.27
C LEU A 45 3.87 0.13 4.05
N VAL A 46 2.98 -0.75 4.52
CA VAL A 46 1.84 -0.36 5.37
C VAL A 46 2.34 0.39 6.59
N ARG A 47 3.32 -0.16 7.32
CA ARG A 47 3.88 0.48 8.52
C ARG A 47 4.52 1.83 8.22
N ASP A 48 5.29 1.91 7.13
CA ASP A 48 5.95 3.16 6.74
C ASP A 48 4.92 4.23 6.32
N LEU A 49 3.85 3.83 5.63
CA LEU A 49 2.77 4.72 5.22
C LEU A 49 1.92 5.17 6.42
N GLU A 50 1.63 4.28 7.37
CA GLU A 50 0.97 4.62 8.64
C GLU A 50 1.79 5.63 9.45
N ALA A 51 3.10 5.47 9.50
CA ALA A 51 4.01 6.44 10.14
C ALA A 51 3.99 7.81 9.43
N LEU A 52 3.63 7.85 8.14
CA LEU A 52 3.43 9.08 7.36
C LEU A 52 2.00 9.65 7.49
N GLY A 53 1.16 9.07 8.34
CA GLY A 53 -0.22 9.50 8.57
C GLY A 53 -1.25 8.84 7.66
N ALA A 54 -0.88 7.80 6.91
CA ALA A 54 -1.88 6.95 6.26
C ALA A 54 -2.72 6.25 7.32
N TYR A 55 -4.03 6.21 7.12
CA TYR A 55 -4.95 5.53 7.99
C TYR A 55 -6.09 4.99 7.14
N LYS A 56 -6.37 3.70 7.27
CA LYS A 56 -7.61 3.12 6.74
C LYS A 56 -8.60 2.98 7.89
N PRO A 57 -9.82 3.54 7.78
CA PRO A 57 -10.89 3.21 8.70
C PRO A 57 -11.24 1.72 8.49
N ASP A 58 -10.93 0.94 9.53
CA ASP A 58 -11.30 -0.47 9.72
C ASP A 58 -10.74 -1.48 8.70
N ASP A 59 -9.57 -1.99 9.05
CA ASP A 59 -8.94 -3.18 8.46
C ASP A 59 -9.52 -4.51 9.02
N ASP A 60 -10.74 -4.51 9.56
CA ASP A 60 -11.39 -5.74 10.06
C ASP A 60 -11.79 -6.72 8.92
N GLN A 61 -11.59 -6.34 7.65
CA GLN A 61 -11.81 -7.22 6.49
C GLN A 61 -10.56 -7.99 6.03
N ILE A 62 -9.36 -7.73 6.56
CA ILE A 62 -8.14 -8.48 6.15
C ILE A 62 -7.91 -9.73 7.01
N LYS A 63 -8.56 -9.87 8.17
CA LYS A 63 -8.46 -11.10 8.99
C LYS A 63 -9.00 -12.33 8.25
N GLU A 64 -9.92 -12.17 7.32
CA GLU A 64 -10.54 -13.28 6.58
C GLU A 64 -9.60 -13.91 5.53
N TYR A 65 -8.57 -13.20 5.06
CA TYR A 65 -7.65 -13.71 4.03
C TYR A 65 -6.38 -14.38 4.57
N ILE A 66 -6.11 -14.32 5.87
CA ILE A 66 -4.89 -14.87 6.48
C ILE A 66 -5.17 -16.21 7.22
N GLU A 67 -6.44 -16.56 7.46
CA GLU A 67 -6.84 -17.77 8.20
C GLU A 67 -7.61 -18.84 7.38
N SER A 68 -7.63 -18.78 6.04
CA SER A 68 -8.19 -19.87 5.18
C SER A 68 -7.13 -20.77 4.55
#